data_AF-A0A366SFZ4-F1
#
_entry.id   AF-A0A366SFZ4-F1
#
_cell.length_a   1.000
_cell.length_b   1.000
_cell.length_c   1.000
_cell.angle_alpha   90.00
_cell.angle_beta   90.00
_cell.angle_gamma   90.00
#
_symmetry.space_group_name_H-M   'P 1'
#
loop_
_entity.id
_entity.type
_entity.pdbx_description
1 polymer ?
#
loop_
_entity_poly.entity_id
_entity_poly.type
_entity_poly.pdbx_seq_one_letter_code
_entity_poly.pdbx_strand_id
1 'polypeptide(L)' 'MIVLGGAYYQRFGYVSASSLGITAPFEVPDEYFMAKKLNPHAEKVNGVLHYAKEFGIE' A
#
# COMPACT_ATOMS: atom_id res chain seq x y z
N MET A 1 -3.25 -3.38 5.31
CA MET A 1 -3.57 -4.13 4.07
C MET A 1 -3.21 -3.27 2.89
N ILE A 2 -2.52 -3.83 1.90
CA ILE A 2 -2.13 -3.14 0.67
C ILE A 2 -2.90 -3.74 -0.51
N VAL A 3 -3.33 -2.90 -1.44
CA VAL A 3 -4.04 -3.28 -2.66
C VAL A 3 -3.46 -2.51 -3.83
N LEU A 4 -3.25 -3.21 -4.93
CA LEU A 4 -2.95 -2.60 -6.22
C LEU A 4 -4.26 -2.38 -6.97
N GLY A 5 -4.68 -1.14 -7.07
CA GLY A 5 -5.90 -0.74 -7.74
C GLY A 5 -6.18 0.74 -7.55
N GLY A 6 -6.94 1.33 -8.47
CA GLY A 6 -7.19 2.77 -8.50
C GLY A 6 -8.36 3.23 -7.63
N ALA A 7 -9.02 4.29 -8.09
CA ALA A 7 -10.13 5.00 -7.43
C ALA A 7 -11.31 4.12 -6.97
N TYR A 8 -11.44 2.90 -7.46
CA TYR A 8 -12.43 1.94 -6.95
C TYR A 8 -12.25 1.66 -5.45
N TYR A 9 -11.01 1.50 -4.98
CA TYR A 9 -10.72 1.15 -3.58
C TYR A 9 -10.82 2.34 -2.62
N GLN A 10 -10.70 3.58 -3.11
CA GLN A 10 -10.90 4.79 -2.30
C GLN A 10 -12.28 4.81 -1.62
N ARG A 11 -13.31 4.31 -2.30
CA ARG A 11 -14.68 4.22 -1.78
C ARG A 11 -14.81 3.32 -0.55
N PHE A 12 -13.87 2.41 -0.34
CA PHE A 12 -13.86 1.49 0.81
C PHE A 12 -12.97 1.97 1.97
N GLY A 13 -12.51 3.23 1.91
CA GLY A 13 -11.64 3.84 2.91
C GLY A 13 -10.18 3.42 2.77
N TYR A 14 -9.74 3.05 1.57
CA TYR A 14 -8.31 2.95 1.26
C TYR A 14 -7.77 4.34 0.91
N VAL A 15 -6.53 4.59 1.31
CA VAL A 15 -5.76 5.82 1.01
C VAL A 15 -4.50 5.45 0.24
N SER A 16 -3.76 6.40 -0.34
CA SER A 16 -2.48 6.06 -0.95
C SER A 16 -1.53 5.46 0.09
N ALA A 17 -0.78 4.41 -0.28
CA ALA A 17 0.16 3.78 0.65
C ALA A 17 1.28 4.75 1.07
N SER A 18 1.65 5.67 0.17
CA SER A 18 2.58 6.77 0.43
C SER A 18 2.13 7.66 1.60
N SER A 19 0.81 7.89 1.75
CA SER A 19 0.26 8.65 2.88
C SER A 19 0.49 7.96 4.23
N LEU A 20 0.70 6.64 4.21
CA LEU A 20 1.04 5.85 5.40
C LEU A 20 2.55 5.67 5.59
N GLY A 21 3.39 6.19 4.68
CA GLY A 21 4.84 6.02 4.70
C GLY A 21 5.34 4.76 3.97
N ILE A 22 4.44 4.06 3.27
CA ILE A 22 4.75 2.79 2.61
C ILE A 22 4.99 3.04 1.13
N THR A 23 6.15 2.65 0.63
CA THR A 23 6.51 2.74 -0.80
C THR A 23 6.52 1.37 -1.44
N ALA A 24 6.16 1.28 -2.72
CA ALA A 24 6.29 0.05 -3.47
C ALA A 24 7.77 -0.23 -3.81
N PRO A 25 8.18 -1.50 -3.94
CA PRO A 25 9.54 -1.85 -4.37
C PRO A 25 9.74 -1.72 -5.89
N PHE A 26 8.66 -1.46 -6.64
CA PHE A 26 8.67 -1.29 -8.10
C PHE A 26 8.03 0.03 -8.51
N GLU A 27 8.25 0.42 -9.77
CA GLU A 27 7.69 1.64 -10.34
C GLU A 27 6.18 1.47 -10.56
N VAL A 28 5.38 1.95 -9.61
CA VAL A 28 3.93 2.01 -9.68
C VAL A 28 3.45 3.39 -9.30
N PRO A 29 2.48 3.95 -10.05
CA PRO A 29 1.86 5.20 -9.66
C PRO A 29 1.15 5.08 -8.30
N ASP A 30 1.33 6.09 -7.45
CA ASP A 30 0.70 6.19 -6.14
C ASP A 30 -0.83 6.06 -6.17
N GLU A 31 -1.47 6.46 -7.27
CA GLU A 31 -2.92 6.34 -7.47
C GLU A 31 -3.40 4.89 -7.55
N TYR A 32 -2.53 3.96 -7.96
CA TYR A 32 -2.81 2.53 -8.02
C TYR A 32 -2.26 1.80 -6.79
N PHE A 33 -1.44 2.43 -5.96
CA PHE A 33 -0.85 1.81 -4.78
C PHE A 33 -1.57 2.27 -3.51
N MET A 34 -2.55 1.48 -3.11
CA MET A 34 -3.52 1.84 -2.07
C MET A 34 -3.32 1.01 -0.80
N ALA A 35 -3.54 1.62 0.35
CA ALA A 35 -3.39 1.01 1.66
C ALA A 35 -4.57 1.33 2.57
N LYS A 36 -4.93 0.37 3.42
CA LYS A 36 -5.90 0.56 4.49
C LYS A 36 -5.32 0.09 5.81
N LYS A 37 -5.41 0.98 6.81
CA LYS A 37 -5.05 0.68 8.18
C LYS A 37 -6.13 -0.21 8.79
N LEU A 38 -5.78 -1.44 9.14
CA LEU A 38 -6.73 -2.39 9.77
C LEU A 38 -6.84 -2.16 11.27
N ASN A 39 -5.73 -1.77 11.91
CA ASN A 39 -5.71 -1.42 13.32
C ASN A 39 -5.43 0.09 13.48
N PRO A 40 -6.38 0.89 13.98
CA PRO A 40 -6.19 2.33 14.16
C PRO A 40 -5.04 2.67 15.12
N HIS A 41 -4.69 1.77 16.04
CA HIS A 41 -3.59 1.94 16.99
C HIS A 41 -2.22 1.51 16.46
N ALA A 42 -2.14 0.91 15.25
CA ALA A 42 -0.85 0.55 14.67
C ALA A 42 0.01 1.79 14.46
N GLU A 43 1.31 1.70 14.72
CA GLU A 43 2.24 2.80 14.48
C GLU A 43 2.36 3.08 12.97
N LYS A 44 2.83 4.29 12.64
CA LYS A 44 3.16 4.62 11.25
C LYS A 44 4.33 3.74 10.80
N VAL A 45 4.18 3.11 9.65
CA VAL A 45 5.20 2.25 9.06
C VAL A 45 5.87 3.05 7.96
N ASN A 46 7.17 3.33 8.08
CA ASN A 46 7.93 3.98 7.03
C ASN A 46 8.90 2.96 6.43
N GLY A 47 8.67 2.58 5.18
CA GLY A 47 9.52 1.59 4.52
C GLY A 47 8.98 1.08 3.19
N VAL A 48 9.81 0.27 2.53
CA VAL A 48 9.47 -0.39 1.28
C VAL A 48 8.65 -1.64 1.59
N LEU A 49 7.55 -1.82 0.89
CA LEU A 49 6.75 -3.04 0.97
C LEU A 49 7.54 -4.20 0.35
N HIS A 50 7.84 -5.23 1.13
CA HIS A 50 8.40 -6.47 0.60
C HIS A 50 7.27 -7.45 0.31
N TYR A 51 7.17 -7.87 -0.96
CA TYR A 51 6.28 -8.94 -1.34
C TYR A 51 6.88 -10.30 -0.98
N ALA A 52 6.03 -11.30 -0.78
CA ALA A 52 6.49 -12.67 -0.63
C ALA A 52 7.18 -13.12 -1.94
N LYS A 53 8.18 -13.99 -1.83
CA LYS A 53 8.95 -14.51 -2.97
C LYS A 53 8.07 -15.13 -4.07
N GLU A 54 6.90 -15.62 -3.70
CA GLU A 54 5.90 -16.21 -4.61
C GLU A 54 5.38 -15.20 -5.65
N PHE A 55 5.45 -13.90 -5.38
CA PHE A 55 5.07 -12.86 -6.32
C PHE A 55 6.17 -12.56 -7.35
N GLY A 56 7.40 -13.06 -7.16
CA GLY A 56 8.53 -12.80 -8.08
C GLY A 56 8.95 -11.33 -8.16
N ILE A 57 8.57 -10.51 -7.17
CA ILE A 57 8.93 -9.11 -7.06
C ILE A 57 10.08 -9.03 -6.06
N GLU A 58 11.32 -8.95 -6.56
CA GLU A 58 12.55 -8.69 -5.78
C GLU A 58 12.98 -7.22 -5.89
#